data_AF-A0AA38NT11-F1
#
_entry.id   AF-A0AA38NT11-F1
#
_cell.length_a   1.000
_cell.length_b   1.000
_cell.length_c   1.000
_cell.angle_alpha   90.00
_cell.angle_beta   90.00
_cell.angle_gamma   90.00
#
_symmetry.space_group_name_H-M   'P 1'
#
loop_
_entity.id
_entity.type
_entity.pdbx_description
1 polymer ?
#
loop_
_entity_poly.entity_id
_entity_poly.type
_entity_poly.pdbx_seq_one_letter_code
_entity_poly.pdbx_strand_id
1 'polypeptide(L)'
;MAKSKKFVARSTFLICPAELTLHLFSHTNHNQNKKAHKNGIKKPKSNRTRSLKGVDAKFRRNARFALAGSQKARLEQKAAAS
;
A
#
# COMPACT_ATOMS: atom_id res chain seq x y z
N MET A 1 -31.72 -15.69 24.91
CA MET A 1 -31.02 -16.85 25.49
C MET A 1 -29.54 -16.53 25.61
N ALA A 2 -29.08 -16.22 26.82
CA ALA A 2 -27.70 -15.86 27.10
C ALA A 2 -26.79 -17.10 27.02
N LYS A 3 -25.82 -17.11 26.10
CA LYS A 3 -24.75 -18.11 26.12
C LYS A 3 -23.71 -17.68 27.14
N SER A 4 -23.57 -18.52 28.16
CA SER A 4 -22.68 -18.36 29.31
C SER A 4 -21.22 -18.25 28.89
N LYS A 5 -20.54 -17.26 29.49
CA LYS A 5 -19.10 -17.04 29.41
C LYS A 5 -18.38 -18.18 30.15
N LYS A 6 -17.59 -19.00 29.46
CA LYS A 6 -16.62 -19.90 30.10
C LYS A 6 -15.32 -19.13 30.32
N PHE A 7 -15.15 -18.65 31.54
CA PHE A 7 -13.92 -18.10 32.09
C PHE A 7 -12.95 -19.26 32.31
N VAL A 8 -11.92 -19.39 31.47
CA VAL A 8 -10.79 -20.30 31.74
C VAL A 8 -9.73 -19.51 32.48
N ALA A 9 -9.40 -20.01 33.66
CA ALA A 9 -8.56 -19.38 34.67
C ALA A 9 -7.18 -18.98 34.13
N ARG A 10 -6.77 -17.75 34.47
CA ARG A 10 -5.38 -17.29 34.42
C ARG A 10 -4.60 -18.02 35.51
N SER A 11 -3.94 -19.12 35.15
CA SER A 11 -2.90 -19.73 35.99
C SER A 11 -1.68 -18.83 35.96
N THR A 12 -1.55 -17.99 36.99
CA THR A 12 -0.31 -17.32 37.33
C THR A 12 0.74 -18.33 37.76
N PHE A 13 2.00 -17.96 37.50
CA PHE A 13 3.22 -18.41 38.17
C PHE A 13 3.93 -19.64 37.59
N LEU A 14 4.83 -19.39 36.63
CA LEU A 14 6.22 -19.84 36.71
C LEU A 14 7.12 -18.78 36.03
N ILE A 15 7.91 -18.11 36.87
CA ILE A 15 9.05 -17.28 36.46
C ILE A 15 10.09 -18.24 35.89
N CYS A 16 10.32 -18.20 34.57
CA CYS A 16 11.43 -18.91 33.95
C CYS A 16 12.71 -18.09 34.17
N PRO A 17 13.83 -18.70 34.60
CA PRO A 17 15.06 -18.00 34.96
C PRO A 17 15.69 -17.32 33.74
N ALA A 18 16.13 -16.08 33.96
CA ALA A 18 17.01 -15.36 33.06
C ALA A 18 18.42 -15.94 33.16
N GLU A 19 18.73 -16.97 32.37
CA GLU A 19 20.10 -17.43 32.14
C GLU A 19 20.23 -17.82 30.65
N LEU A 20 21.11 -17.10 29.94
CA LEU A 20 21.56 -17.33 28.56
C LEU A 20 20.51 -17.39 27.45
N THR A 21 20.04 -16.23 26.99
CA THR A 21 19.73 -16.07 25.57
C THR A 21 21.05 -16.07 24.78
N LEU A 22 21.53 -17.26 24.45
CA LEU A 22 22.46 -17.48 23.35
C LEU A 22 21.89 -16.74 22.13
N HIS A 23 22.56 -15.66 21.70
CA HIS A 23 22.18 -14.90 20.51
C HIS A 23 22.40 -15.77 19.26
N LEU A 24 21.47 -16.70 19.00
CA LEU A 24 21.46 -17.55 17.82
C LEU A 24 20.35 -17.13 16.87
N PHE A 25 20.32 -15.84 16.55
CA PHE A 25 19.69 -15.36 15.34
C PHE A 25 20.74 -14.68 14.48
N SER A 26 21.58 -15.52 13.88
CA SER A 26 22.53 -15.07 12.86
C SER A 26 21.74 -14.74 11.59
N HIS A 27 21.88 -13.50 11.13
CA HIS A 27 21.12 -12.91 10.03
C HIS A 27 21.23 -13.75 8.74
N THR A 28 20.15 -14.46 8.37
CA THR A 28 20.15 -15.38 7.21
C THR A 28 19.10 -15.01 6.16
N ASN A 29 19.53 -15.00 4.88
CA ASN A 29 18.68 -14.77 3.71
C ASN A 29 18.14 -16.09 3.09
N HIS A 30 18.33 -17.23 3.75
CA HIS A 30 18.12 -18.56 3.14
C HIS A 30 16.71 -18.79 2.57
N ASN A 31 15.67 -18.30 3.24
CA ASN A 31 14.27 -18.53 2.82
C ASN A 31 13.57 -17.29 2.22
N GLN A 32 14.26 -16.16 2.02
CA GLN A 32 13.57 -14.95 1.53
C GLN A 32 13.18 -15.09 0.05
N ASN A 33 14.12 -15.54 -0.80
CA ASN A 33 13.87 -15.72 -2.23
C ASN A 33 12.75 -16.74 -2.49
N LYS A 34 12.76 -17.87 -1.76
CA LYS A 34 11.72 -18.90 -1.89
C LYS A 34 10.33 -18.36 -1.57
N LYS A 35 10.18 -17.53 -0.53
CA LYS A 35 8.91 -16.86 -0.20
C LYS A 35 8.52 -15.81 -1.23
N ALA A 36 9.46 -15.01 -1.71
CA ALA A 36 9.23 -13.97 -2.71
C ALA A 36 8.72 -14.56 -4.05
N HIS A 37 9.28 -15.70 -4.48
CA HIS A 37 8.82 -16.39 -5.68
C HIS A 37 7.50 -17.14 -5.48
N LYS A 38 7.19 -17.64 -4.27
CA LYS A 38 5.87 -18.24 -3.97
C LYS A 38 4.71 -17.24 -4.13
N ASN A 39 4.88 -16.01 -3.64
CA ASN A 39 3.87 -14.95 -3.81
C ASN A 39 4.00 -14.24 -5.18
N GLY A 40 5.10 -14.47 -5.88
CA GLY A 40 5.47 -13.85 -7.15
C GLY A 40 5.98 -12.41 -6.97
N ILE A 41 7.14 -12.11 -7.55
CA ILE A 41 7.69 -10.75 -7.57
C ILE A 41 6.89 -9.92 -8.58
N LYS A 42 5.92 -9.14 -8.09
CA LYS A 42 5.06 -8.30 -8.94
C LYS A 42 5.76 -7.01 -9.34
N LYS A 43 5.78 -6.74 -10.64
CA LYS A 43 6.21 -5.44 -11.19
C LYS A 43 5.11 -4.39 -10.94
N PRO A 44 5.45 -3.10 -10.77
CA PRO A 44 4.45 -2.06 -10.68
C PRO A 44 3.64 -1.98 -11.97
N LYS A 45 2.32 -1.82 -11.86
CA LYS A 45 1.43 -1.73 -13.02
C LYS A 45 1.72 -0.44 -13.79
N SER A 46 2.02 -0.56 -15.08
CA SER A 46 2.06 0.58 -15.99
C SER A 46 0.63 0.94 -16.42
N ASN A 47 0.20 2.16 -16.08
CA ASN A 47 -1.01 2.77 -16.63
C ASN A 47 -0.61 3.75 -17.74
N ARG A 48 -1.54 4.04 -18.66
CA ARG A 48 -1.33 5.00 -19.77
C ARG A 48 -0.84 6.37 -19.29
N THR A 49 -1.33 6.82 -18.14
CA THR A 49 -0.94 8.09 -17.50
C THR A 49 -0.40 7.83 -16.10
N ARG A 50 0.71 8.48 -15.76
CA ARG A 50 1.32 8.44 -14.42
C ARG A 50 0.81 9.58 -13.54
N SER A 51 0.97 9.42 -12.23
CA SER A 51 0.62 10.48 -11.28
C SER A 51 1.55 11.68 -11.41
N LEU A 52 1.00 12.89 -11.47
CA LEU A 52 1.76 14.16 -11.47
C LEU A 52 2.16 14.62 -10.05
N LYS A 53 2.25 13.71 -9.08
CA LYS A 53 2.71 14.02 -7.73
C LYS A 53 4.22 14.27 -7.77
N GLY A 54 4.69 15.36 -7.16
CA GLY A 54 6.10 15.77 -7.20
C GLY A 54 6.52 16.56 -8.45
N VAL A 55 5.59 16.80 -9.39
CA VAL A 55 5.83 17.71 -10.53
C VAL A 55 5.70 19.15 -10.07
N ASP A 56 6.52 20.03 -10.65
CA ASP A 56 6.55 21.46 -10.36
C ASP A 56 5.14 22.10 -10.27
N ALA A 57 4.95 22.90 -9.23
CA ALA A 57 3.67 23.53 -8.92
C ALA A 57 3.26 24.58 -9.96
N LYS A 58 4.21 25.24 -10.64
CA LYS A 58 3.88 26.21 -11.71
C LYS A 58 3.36 25.47 -12.94
N PHE A 59 4.05 24.40 -13.37
CA PHE A 59 3.57 23.55 -14.47
C PHE A 59 2.17 22.97 -14.20
N ARG A 60 1.94 22.45 -12.99
CA ARG A 60 0.64 21.86 -12.62
C ARG A 60 -0.50 22.89 -12.63
N ARG A 61 -0.25 24.13 -12.19
CA ARG A 61 -1.26 25.20 -12.23
C ARG A 61 -1.61 25.56 -13.68
N ASN A 62 -0.60 25.74 -14.52
CA ASN A 62 -0.81 26.03 -15.94
C ASN A 62 -1.59 24.92 -16.66
N ALA A 63 -1.17 23.66 -16.48
CA ALA A 63 -1.81 22.51 -17.10
C ALA A 63 -3.30 22.39 -16.74
N ARG A 64 -3.70 22.76 -15.50
CA ARG A 64 -5.11 22.77 -15.09
C ARG A 64 -5.92 23.78 -15.88
N PHE A 65 -5.42 25.00 -16.06
CA PHE A 65 -6.13 26.04 -16.81
C PHE A 65 -6.22 25.71 -18.31
N ALA A 66 -5.14 25.21 -18.90
CA ALA A 66 -5.12 24.78 -20.30
C ALA A 66 -6.16 23.68 -20.56
N LEU A 67 -6.21 22.64 -19.72
CA LEU A 67 -7.19 21.56 -19.84
C LEU A 67 -8.63 22.06 -19.68
N ALA A 68 -8.89 22.99 -18.75
CA ALA A 68 -10.22 23.56 -18.58
C ALA A 68 -10.69 24.30 -19.84
N GLY A 69 -9.81 25.10 -20.46
CA GLY A 69 -10.09 25.79 -21.72
C GLY A 69 -10.37 24.82 -22.87
N SER A 70 -9.52 23.80 -23.06
CA SER A 70 -9.71 22.80 -24.12
C SER A 70 -11.00 21.99 -23.94
N GLN A 71 -11.40 21.69 -22.70
CA GLN A 71 -12.64 20.98 -22.45
C GLN A 71 -13.87 21.82 -22.78
N LYS A 72 -13.86 23.12 -22.45
CA LYS A 72 -14.94 24.04 -22.81
C LYS A 72 -15.13 24.11 -24.33
N ALA A 73 -14.05 24.36 -25.08
CA ALA A 73 -14.10 24.42 -26.53
C ALA A 73 -14.60 23.10 -27.16
N ARG A 74 -14.16 21.96 -26.63
CA ARG A 74 -14.60 20.65 -27.10
C ARG A 74 -16.08 20.37 -26.81
N LEU A 75 -16.62 20.88 -25.70
CA LEU A 75 -18.04 20.77 -25.38
C LEU A 75 -18.89 21.60 -26.34
N GLU A 76 -18.47 22.83 -26.63
CA GLU A 76 -19.14 23.73 -27.59
C GLU A 76 -19.14 23.11 -29.00
N GLN A 77 -18.01 22.58 -29.47
CA GLN A 77 -17.91 21.87 -30.75
C GLN A 77 -18.84 20.65 -30.82
N LYS A 78 -18.95 19.89 -29.72
CA LYS A 78 -19.86 18.73 -29.66
C LYS A 78 -21.32 19.15 -29.69
N ALA A 79 -21.69 20.23 -29.00
CA ALA A 79 -23.04 20.76 -29.00
C ALA A 79 -23.43 21.38 -30.35
N ALA A 80 -22.47 21.93 -31.10
CA ALA A 80 -22.70 22.44 -32.45
C ALA A 80 -22.77 21.32 -33.51
N ALA A 81 -22.16 20.17 -33.23
CA ALA A 81 -22.16 19.00 -34.12
C ALA A 81 -23.35 18.06 -33.90
N SER A 82 -24.09 18.22 -32.80
CA SER A 82 -25.33 17.51 -32.48
C SER A 82 -26.54 18.31 -32.92
#